data_AF-A0A0Q1AP38-F1
#
_entry.id   AF-A0A0Q1AP38-F1
#
_cell.length_a   1.000
_cell.length_b   1.000
_cell.length_c   1.000
_cell.angle_alpha   90.00
_cell.angle_beta   90.00
_cell.angle_gamma   90.00
#
_symmetry.space_group_name_H-M   'P 1'
#
loop_
_entity.id
_entity.type
_entity.pdbx_description
1 polymer ?
#
loop_
_entity_poly.entity_id
_entity_poly.type
_entity_poly.pdbx_seq_one_letter_code
_entity_poly.pdbx_strand_id
1 'polypeptide(L)'
;MPDHPGALQRAAEVIRRHGGNINRIQFDRRIDPVTVFFELTAPDDAQVQIHRELAGMGYLQSTLKPASFLKFWAFLPHRPGALSRFLEITTACNANIAYIDFDDRGSNPDRLTVSLSLDDSAAADRLLDQLKSRYPLEILEYDTTGRNLDDTVFYLRFAQEIRRIVGDSEEEFLLSLLGDINHVAQELSKLGQDPKTVFEQILHNGDILRETTGPGFYVDIQEVPVADGMTLYCLQPPCGGSVFFIDTPEESLMIDTGYGIYHRDMVMVIRNRIPGALDRLKEIVITHADADHCGAGGLFPVESVMHPGTQDIIRVANRAYGSRSETSILEEVYTTLI
;
A
#
# COMPACT_ATOMS: atom_id res chain seq x y z
N MET A 1 -12.22 6.60 -13.23
CA MET A 1 -12.99 6.47 -14.49
C MET A 1 -14.31 7.22 -14.34
N PRO A 2 -14.90 7.85 -15.39
CA PRO A 2 -16.16 8.57 -15.24
C PRO A 2 -17.37 7.67 -14.94
N ASP A 3 -18.26 8.08 -14.03
CA ASP A 3 -19.53 7.39 -13.71
C ASP A 3 -20.61 7.74 -14.74
N HIS A 4 -20.52 7.15 -15.92
CA HIS A 4 -21.60 7.21 -16.90
C HIS A 4 -21.65 5.94 -17.78
N PRO A 5 -22.80 5.65 -18.42
CA PRO A 5 -22.96 4.47 -19.26
C PRO A 5 -21.88 4.36 -20.34
N GLY A 6 -21.35 3.15 -20.54
CA GLY A 6 -20.34 2.85 -21.56
C GLY A 6 -18.88 3.17 -21.20
N ALA A 7 -18.60 3.77 -20.03
CA ALA A 7 -17.22 4.07 -19.63
C ALA A 7 -16.33 2.82 -19.54
N LEU A 8 -16.81 1.76 -18.88
CA LEU A 8 -16.12 0.45 -18.80
C LEU A 8 -15.87 -0.16 -20.18
N GLN A 9 -16.88 -0.11 -21.05
CA GLN A 9 -16.78 -0.66 -22.41
C GLN A 9 -15.67 0.04 -23.21
N ARG A 10 -15.56 1.37 -23.10
CA ARG A 10 -14.51 2.13 -23.80
C ARG A 10 -13.11 1.75 -23.29
N ALA A 11 -12.94 1.59 -21.98
CA ALA A 11 -11.68 1.11 -21.42
C ALA A 11 -11.31 -0.27 -21.97
N ALA A 12 -12.25 -1.22 -21.95
CA ALA A 12 -12.06 -2.56 -22.48
C ALA A 12 -11.78 -2.56 -24.00
N GLU A 13 -12.39 -1.64 -24.76
CA GLU A 13 -12.16 -1.52 -26.19
C GLU A 13 -10.74 -1.04 -26.52
N VAL A 14 -10.22 -0.07 -25.75
CA VAL A 14 -8.82 0.38 -25.88
C VAL A 14 -7.87 -0.77 -25.63
N ILE A 15 -8.05 -1.51 -24.52
CA ILE A 15 -7.22 -2.65 -24.16
C ILE A 15 -7.24 -3.70 -25.28
N ARG A 16 -8.44 -4.08 -25.75
CA ARG A 16 -8.62 -5.04 -26.85
C ARG A 16 -7.98 -4.57 -28.16
N ARG A 17 -8.09 -3.28 -28.50
CA ARG A 17 -7.60 -2.72 -29.77
C ARG A 17 -6.09 -2.83 -29.90
N HIS A 18 -5.37 -2.69 -28.79
CA HIS A 18 -3.92 -2.85 -28.74
C HIS A 18 -3.48 -4.29 -28.44
N GLY A 19 -4.39 -5.26 -28.43
CA GLY A 19 -4.06 -6.68 -28.22
C GLY A 19 -3.79 -7.05 -26.76
N GLY A 20 -4.20 -6.22 -25.80
CA GLY A 20 -4.17 -6.57 -24.39
C GLY A 20 -5.29 -7.54 -24.00
N ASN A 21 -4.98 -8.43 -23.07
CA ASN A 21 -5.94 -9.33 -22.43
C ASN A 21 -6.22 -8.85 -21.01
N ILE A 22 -7.50 -8.70 -20.63
CA ILE A 22 -7.88 -8.38 -19.25
C ILE A 22 -7.88 -9.68 -18.44
N ASN A 23 -7.01 -9.76 -17.44
CA ASN A 23 -6.90 -10.90 -16.53
C ASN A 23 -7.86 -10.75 -15.35
N ARG A 24 -7.97 -9.53 -14.81
CA ARG A 24 -8.87 -9.19 -13.71
C ARG A 24 -9.48 -7.81 -13.93
N ILE A 25 -10.73 -7.67 -13.52
CA ILE A 25 -11.40 -6.37 -13.41
C ILE A 25 -12.15 -6.32 -12.09
N GLN A 26 -12.06 -5.18 -11.41
CA GLN A 26 -12.82 -4.96 -10.20
C GLN A 26 -13.39 -3.56 -10.14
N PHE A 27 -14.68 -3.52 -9.82
CA PHE A 27 -15.41 -2.32 -9.48
C PHE A 27 -16.45 -2.69 -8.43
N ASP A 28 -16.42 -2.01 -7.29
CA ASP A 28 -17.51 -2.08 -6.33
C ASP A 28 -17.87 -0.65 -5.95
N ARG A 29 -19.04 -0.21 -6.44
CA ARG A 29 -19.55 1.14 -6.21
C ARG A 29 -19.79 1.42 -4.72
N ARG A 30 -19.96 0.38 -3.90
CA ARG A 30 -20.08 0.49 -2.44
C ARG A 30 -18.74 0.66 -1.75
N ILE A 31 -17.63 0.53 -2.48
CA ILE A 31 -16.25 0.62 -2.00
C ILE A 31 -15.60 1.88 -2.57
N ASP A 32 -15.63 2.05 -3.88
CA ASP A 32 -15.21 3.27 -4.53
C ASP A 32 -16.11 3.50 -5.76
N PRO A 33 -16.88 4.60 -5.77
CA PRO A 33 -17.85 4.85 -6.83
C PRO A 33 -17.20 5.19 -8.17
N VAL A 34 -15.89 5.50 -8.23
CA VAL A 34 -15.23 6.05 -9.42
C VAL A 34 -13.94 5.33 -9.82
N THR A 35 -13.39 4.47 -8.96
CA THR A 35 -12.18 3.70 -9.25
C THR A 35 -12.50 2.29 -9.73
N VAL A 36 -11.85 1.89 -10.82
CA VAL A 36 -11.94 0.54 -11.38
C VAL A 36 -10.53 0.03 -11.55
N PHE A 37 -10.25 -1.15 -11.00
CA PHE A 37 -8.97 -1.82 -11.15
C PHE A 37 -8.99 -2.75 -12.35
N PHE A 38 -7.99 -2.64 -13.21
CA PHE A 38 -7.75 -3.55 -14.33
C PHE A 38 -6.37 -4.17 -14.17
N GLU A 39 -6.30 -5.48 -14.21
CA GLU A 39 -5.05 -6.22 -14.42
C GLU A 39 -5.09 -6.80 -15.82
N LEU A 40 -4.01 -6.60 -16.58
CA LEU A 40 -3.93 -7.00 -17.97
C LEU A 40 -2.56 -7.54 -18.33
N THR A 41 -2.54 -8.42 -19.33
CA THR A 41 -1.33 -8.92 -19.97
C THR A 41 -1.31 -8.41 -21.40
N ALA A 42 -0.22 -7.78 -21.80
CA ALA A 42 0.01 -7.36 -23.18
C ALA A 42 1.51 -7.35 -23.50
N PRO A 43 1.92 -7.44 -24.77
CA PRO A 43 3.29 -7.15 -25.19
C PRO A 43 3.75 -5.75 -24.74
N ASP A 44 5.04 -5.55 -24.49
CA ASP A 44 5.58 -4.30 -23.92
C ASP A 44 5.20 -3.06 -24.75
N ASP A 45 5.25 -3.16 -26.08
CA ASP A 45 4.86 -2.09 -26.99
C ASP A 45 3.36 -1.78 -26.90
N ALA A 46 2.52 -2.80 -26.76
CA ALA A 46 1.09 -2.65 -26.55
C ALA A 46 0.75 -2.03 -25.18
N GLN A 47 1.47 -2.39 -24.11
CA GLN A 47 1.25 -1.81 -22.78
C GLN A 47 1.44 -0.28 -22.81
N VAL A 48 2.50 0.20 -23.46
CA VAL A 48 2.76 1.64 -23.61
C VAL A 48 1.62 2.34 -24.36
N GLN A 49 1.08 1.74 -25.41
CA GLN A 49 -0.03 2.33 -26.18
C GLN A 49 -1.35 2.34 -25.39
N ILE A 50 -1.66 1.25 -24.69
CA ILE A 50 -2.84 1.13 -23.82
C ILE A 50 -2.78 2.22 -22.74
N HIS A 51 -1.65 2.33 -22.04
CA HIS A 51 -1.45 3.34 -21.01
C HIS A 51 -1.63 4.75 -21.56
N ARG A 52 -1.01 5.06 -22.71
CA ARG A 52 -1.10 6.38 -23.33
C ARG A 52 -2.52 6.76 -23.74
N GLU A 53 -3.29 5.85 -24.34
CA GLU A 53 -4.66 6.12 -24.78
C GLU A 53 -5.61 6.28 -23.59
N LEU A 54 -5.51 5.40 -22.58
CA LEU A 54 -6.29 5.53 -21.34
C LEU A 54 -5.96 6.82 -20.58
N ALA A 55 -4.68 7.22 -20.53
CA ALA A 55 -4.27 8.50 -19.96
C ALA A 55 -4.87 9.68 -20.73
N GLY A 56 -4.80 9.64 -22.07
CA GLY A 56 -5.39 10.67 -22.94
C GLY A 56 -6.91 10.81 -22.80
N MET A 57 -7.60 9.74 -22.37
CA MET A 57 -9.02 9.76 -22.05
C MET A 57 -9.33 10.26 -20.62
N GLY A 58 -8.30 10.47 -19.79
CA GLY A 58 -8.46 10.79 -18.37
C GLY A 58 -8.93 9.60 -17.53
N TYR A 59 -8.64 8.37 -17.97
CA TYR A 59 -9.11 7.15 -17.30
C TYR A 59 -8.11 6.61 -16.29
N LEU A 60 -6.84 6.98 -16.41
CA LEU A 60 -5.81 6.62 -15.46
C LEU A 60 -5.80 7.57 -14.29
N GLN A 61 -5.72 7.00 -13.10
CA GLN A 61 -5.45 7.74 -11.88
C GLN A 61 -3.94 7.87 -11.73
N SER A 62 -3.45 9.11 -11.70
CA SER A 62 -2.02 9.42 -11.59
C SER A 62 -1.62 9.90 -10.20
N THR A 63 -2.58 10.12 -9.30
CA THR A 63 -2.32 10.57 -7.93
C THR A 63 -3.27 9.96 -6.92
N LEU A 64 -2.74 9.74 -5.72
CA LEU A 64 -3.51 9.39 -4.53
C LEU A 64 -4.05 10.66 -3.87
N LYS A 65 -5.15 11.20 -4.40
CA LYS A 65 -5.78 12.36 -3.74
C LYS A 65 -6.50 11.90 -2.47
N PRO A 66 -6.22 12.52 -1.30
CA PRO A 66 -6.94 12.21 -0.08
C PRO A 66 -8.38 12.69 -0.19
N ALA A 67 -9.32 11.76 -0.37
CA ALA A 67 -10.74 12.07 -0.27
C ALA A 67 -11.10 12.28 1.20
N SER A 68 -11.69 13.43 1.52
CA SER A 68 -12.24 13.66 2.86
C SER A 68 -13.63 13.05 2.96
N PHE A 69 -13.92 12.39 4.07
CA PHE A 69 -15.21 11.79 4.33
C PHE A 69 -15.91 12.44 5.52
N LEU A 70 -17.22 12.60 5.36
CA LEU A 70 -18.10 13.24 6.32
C LEU A 70 -19.34 12.40 6.50
N LYS A 71 -19.62 12.02 7.75
CA LYS A 71 -20.89 11.40 8.17
C LYS A 71 -21.49 12.23 9.29
N PHE A 72 -22.71 12.70 9.12
CA PHE A 72 -23.34 13.55 10.10
C PHE A 72 -24.86 13.48 10.03
N TRP A 73 -25.50 13.91 11.12
CA TRP A 73 -26.90 14.29 11.12
C TRP A 73 -27.03 15.79 10.85
N ALA A 74 -27.98 16.14 9.99
CA ALA A 74 -28.42 17.52 9.80
C ALA A 74 -29.90 17.63 10.17
N PHE A 75 -30.26 18.66 10.92
CA PHE A 75 -31.64 18.89 11.32
C PHE A 75 -32.30 19.90 10.38
N LEU A 76 -33.10 19.39 9.45
CA LEU A 76 -33.74 20.19 8.41
C LEU A 76 -35.12 20.64 8.89
N PRO A 77 -35.54 21.89 8.60
CA PRO A 77 -36.89 22.32 8.91
C PRO A 77 -37.89 21.56 8.03
N HIS A 78 -38.94 21.00 8.63
CA HIS A 78 -40.02 20.33 7.91
C HIS A 78 -40.90 21.31 7.11
N ARG A 79 -40.37 21.79 5.97
CA ARG A 79 -41.04 22.73 5.05
C ARG A 79 -40.66 22.45 3.60
N PRO A 80 -41.51 22.85 2.63
CA PRO A 80 -41.20 22.69 1.21
C PRO A 80 -39.82 23.25 0.82
N GLY A 81 -39.05 22.46 0.07
CA GLY A 81 -37.74 22.83 -0.46
C GLY A 81 -36.58 22.79 0.54
N ALA A 82 -36.77 22.32 1.77
CA ALA A 82 -35.70 22.23 2.76
C ALA A 82 -34.52 21.35 2.31
N LEU A 83 -34.80 20.18 1.74
CA LEU A 83 -33.79 19.28 1.19
C LEU A 83 -33.07 19.90 -0.03
N SER A 84 -33.80 20.57 -0.93
CA SER A 84 -33.19 21.24 -2.10
C SER A 84 -32.10 22.23 -1.68
N ARG A 85 -32.39 23.09 -0.70
CA ARG A 85 -31.42 24.07 -0.20
C ARG A 85 -30.21 23.42 0.46
N PHE A 86 -30.39 22.27 1.11
CA PHE A 86 -29.27 21.49 1.65
C PHE A 86 -28.40 20.94 0.51
N LEU A 87 -29.02 20.33 -0.51
CA LEU A 87 -28.33 19.74 -1.65
C LEU A 87 -27.63 20.78 -2.54
N GLU A 88 -28.15 22.00 -2.61
CA GLU A 88 -27.49 23.12 -3.30
C GLU A 88 -26.11 23.44 -2.68
N ILE A 89 -25.99 23.36 -1.35
CA ILE A 89 -24.74 23.61 -0.63
C ILE A 89 -23.75 22.47 -0.86
N THR A 90 -24.19 21.20 -0.78
CA THR A 90 -23.33 20.04 -1.04
C THR A 90 -22.82 20.04 -2.48
N THR A 91 -23.70 20.35 -3.44
CA THR A 91 -23.36 20.44 -4.87
C THR A 91 -22.35 21.56 -5.13
N ALA A 92 -22.53 22.74 -4.53
CA ALA A 92 -21.61 23.87 -4.70
C ALA A 92 -20.20 23.58 -4.16
N CYS A 93 -20.07 22.65 -3.21
CA CYS A 93 -18.79 22.20 -2.67
C CYS A 93 -18.21 20.99 -3.40
N ASN A 94 -18.81 20.58 -4.53
CA ASN A 94 -18.44 19.37 -5.27
C ASN A 94 -18.46 18.09 -4.41
N ALA A 95 -19.33 18.04 -3.39
CA ALA A 95 -19.45 16.89 -2.51
C ALA A 95 -20.26 15.79 -3.18
N ASN A 96 -19.71 14.58 -3.23
CA ASN A 96 -20.41 13.41 -3.72
C ASN A 96 -21.14 12.70 -2.58
N ILE A 97 -22.46 12.54 -2.73
CA ILE A 97 -23.31 11.92 -1.70
C ILE A 97 -23.20 10.40 -1.80
N ALA A 98 -22.64 9.77 -0.78
CA ALA A 98 -22.54 8.32 -0.68
C ALA A 98 -23.80 7.69 -0.07
N TYR A 99 -24.41 8.37 0.90
CA TYR A 99 -25.63 7.93 1.57
C TYR A 99 -26.47 9.12 2.02
N ILE A 100 -27.79 9.00 1.91
CA ILE A 100 -28.74 9.99 2.42
C ILE A 100 -30.04 9.30 2.85
N ASP A 101 -30.52 9.63 4.03
CA ASP A 101 -31.74 9.05 4.60
C ASP A 101 -32.50 10.08 5.44
N PHE A 102 -33.82 10.10 5.27
CA PHE A 102 -34.74 10.96 6.00
C PHE A 102 -36.09 10.28 6.11
N ASP A 103 -36.63 10.21 7.32
CA ASP A 103 -37.94 9.65 7.60
C ASP A 103 -38.70 10.56 8.58
N ASP A 104 -39.70 11.28 8.07
CA ASP A 104 -40.55 12.18 8.86
C ASP A 104 -41.53 11.43 9.78
N ARG A 105 -41.68 10.11 9.60
CA ARG A 105 -42.48 9.23 10.46
C ARG A 105 -41.61 8.45 11.45
N GLY A 106 -40.30 8.60 11.36
CA GLY A 106 -39.34 7.94 12.23
C GLY A 106 -39.28 8.54 13.62
N SER A 107 -38.38 8.01 14.45
CA SER A 107 -38.14 8.49 15.81
C SER A 107 -37.54 9.90 15.88
N ASN A 108 -37.02 10.42 14.76
CA ASN A 108 -36.39 11.73 14.64
C ASN A 108 -36.86 12.44 13.35
N PRO A 109 -38.04 13.06 13.34
CA PRO A 109 -38.75 13.50 12.12
C PRO A 109 -38.09 14.67 11.37
N ASP A 110 -37.14 15.37 11.99
CA ASP A 110 -36.39 16.48 11.38
C ASP A 110 -34.95 16.08 11.01
N ARG A 111 -34.55 14.82 11.25
CA ARG A 111 -33.16 14.38 11.14
C ARG A 111 -32.87 13.76 9.79
N LEU A 112 -31.98 14.39 9.05
CA LEU A 112 -31.37 13.88 7.83
C LEU A 112 -30.04 13.20 8.19
N THR A 113 -29.86 11.94 7.84
CA THR A 113 -28.57 11.24 7.94
C THR A 113 -27.86 11.31 6.60
N VAL A 114 -26.60 11.75 6.58
CA VAL A 114 -25.84 11.94 5.33
C VAL A 114 -24.41 11.43 5.48
N SER A 115 -23.92 10.75 4.45
CA SER A 115 -22.50 10.46 4.24
C SER A 115 -22.03 11.05 2.90
N LEU A 116 -20.90 11.77 2.92
CA LEU A 116 -20.36 12.51 1.77
C LEU A 116 -18.86 12.22 1.59
N SER A 117 -18.40 12.29 0.34
CA SER A 117 -16.99 12.31 -0.03
C SER A 117 -16.64 13.62 -0.74
N LEU A 118 -15.48 14.20 -0.43
CA LEU A 118 -14.97 15.44 -1.01
C LEU A 118 -13.52 15.29 -1.46
N ASP A 119 -13.11 16.12 -2.42
CA ASP A 119 -11.80 16.05 -3.06
C ASP A 119 -10.62 16.35 -2.11
N ASP A 120 -10.84 17.18 -1.08
CA ASP A 120 -9.83 17.55 -0.07
C ASP A 120 -10.46 18.08 1.24
N SER A 121 -9.62 18.29 2.26
CA SER A 121 -10.01 18.76 3.58
C SER A 121 -10.50 20.22 3.57
N ALA A 122 -9.97 21.07 2.69
CA ALA A 122 -10.41 22.45 2.59
C ALA A 122 -11.83 22.55 2.02
N ALA A 123 -12.22 21.65 1.11
CA ALA A 123 -13.59 21.51 0.62
C ALA A 123 -14.53 21.02 1.72
N ALA A 124 -14.07 20.07 2.55
CA ALA A 124 -14.85 19.58 3.69
C ALA A 124 -15.10 20.68 4.72
N ASP A 125 -14.09 21.47 5.08
CA ASP A 125 -14.23 22.60 5.99
C ASP A 125 -15.20 23.65 5.44
N ARG A 126 -15.06 24.04 4.16
CA ARG A 126 -15.99 24.99 3.51
C ARG A 126 -17.43 24.48 3.53
N LEU A 127 -17.64 23.19 3.31
CA LEU A 127 -18.96 22.58 3.35
C LEU A 127 -19.56 22.64 4.77
N LEU A 128 -18.79 22.22 5.78
CA LEU A 128 -19.23 22.23 7.16
C LEU A 128 -19.57 23.63 7.65
N ASP A 129 -18.77 24.64 7.33
CA ASP A 129 -19.04 26.03 7.70
C ASP A 129 -20.35 26.54 7.09
N GLN A 130 -20.57 26.25 5.80
CA GLN A 130 -21.80 26.65 5.12
C GLN A 130 -23.04 25.93 5.65
N LEU A 131 -22.91 24.68 6.08
CA LEU A 131 -24.02 23.91 6.65
C LEU A 131 -24.31 24.34 8.10
N LYS A 132 -23.29 24.48 8.95
CA LYS A 132 -23.43 24.91 10.36
C LYS A 132 -24.07 26.29 10.49
N SER A 133 -23.84 27.18 9.53
CA SER A 133 -24.48 28.51 9.51
C SER A 133 -26.00 28.48 9.27
N ARG A 134 -26.54 27.35 8.79
CA ARG A 134 -27.95 27.23 8.35
C ARG A 134 -28.73 26.13 9.07
N TYR A 135 -28.06 25.08 9.52
CA TYR A 135 -28.66 23.90 10.10
C TYR A 135 -27.90 23.49 11.37
N PRO A 136 -28.59 23.05 12.43
CA PRO A 136 -27.97 22.28 13.49
C PRO A 136 -27.38 21.00 12.88
N LEU A 137 -26.14 20.69 13.23
CA LEU A 137 -25.44 19.48 12.78
C LEU A 137 -24.92 18.70 13.98
N GLU A 138 -24.95 17.38 13.87
CA GLU A 138 -24.22 16.47 14.76
C GLU A 138 -23.27 15.64 13.91
N ILE A 139 -21.98 15.90 14.06
CA ILE A 139 -20.94 15.20 13.31
C ILE A 139 -20.74 13.82 13.95
N LEU A 140 -20.99 12.77 13.18
CA LEU A 140 -20.78 11.39 13.61
C LEU A 140 -19.37 10.93 13.25
N GLU A 141 -18.88 11.34 12.08
CA GLU A 141 -17.57 11.00 11.55
C GLU A 141 -17.07 12.18 10.73
N TYR A 142 -15.90 12.69 11.09
CA TYR A 142 -15.18 13.65 10.26
C TYR A 142 -13.75 13.19 10.12
N ASP A 143 -13.38 12.93 8.88
CA ASP A 143 -12.07 12.45 8.55
C ASP A 143 -11.45 13.27 7.43
N THR A 144 -10.59 14.20 7.85
CA THR A 144 -9.72 14.99 6.99
C THR A 144 -8.41 14.29 6.67
N THR A 145 -8.18 13.12 7.28
CA THR A 145 -6.92 12.37 7.24
C THR A 145 -7.01 11.07 6.45
N GLY A 146 -8.23 10.60 6.13
CA GLY A 146 -8.48 9.26 5.59
C GLY A 146 -8.49 8.12 6.64
N ARG A 147 -8.44 8.42 7.95
CA ARG A 147 -8.39 7.46 9.07
C ARG A 147 -9.73 6.86 9.54
N ASN A 148 -10.85 7.53 9.32
CA ASN A 148 -12.22 7.09 9.65
C ASN A 148 -13.11 7.12 8.38
N LEU A 149 -12.60 6.57 7.28
CA LEU A 149 -13.39 6.23 6.10
C LEU A 149 -14.12 4.91 6.38
N ASP A 150 -15.44 4.91 6.25
CA ASP A 150 -16.32 3.71 6.28
C ASP A 150 -15.72 2.58 5.39
N ASP A 151 -16.07 1.32 5.68
CA ASP A 151 -15.50 0.06 5.12
C ASP A 151 -15.28 0.05 3.59
N THR A 152 -16.02 0.92 2.93
CA THR A 152 -15.99 1.35 1.54
C THR A 152 -14.58 1.71 1.04
N VAL A 153 -13.80 2.60 1.68
CA VAL A 153 -12.57 3.18 1.05
C VAL A 153 -11.25 2.70 1.68
N PHE A 154 -11.25 1.50 2.27
CA PHE A 154 -10.19 1.01 3.16
C PHE A 154 -8.79 0.87 2.51
N TYR A 155 -8.69 0.51 1.22
CA TYR A 155 -7.39 0.37 0.56
C TYR A 155 -6.67 1.71 0.34
N LEU A 156 -7.40 2.80 0.09
CA LEU A 156 -6.80 4.14 -0.06
C LEU A 156 -6.21 4.62 1.27
N ARG A 157 -6.91 4.36 2.38
CA ARG A 157 -6.39 4.60 3.73
C ARG A 157 -5.09 3.83 3.96
N PHE A 158 -5.09 2.54 3.64
CA PHE A 158 -3.91 1.72 3.83
C PHE A 158 -2.72 2.20 2.99
N ALA A 159 -2.92 2.57 1.72
CA ALA A 159 -1.87 3.18 0.90
C ALA A 159 -1.34 4.51 1.46
N GLN A 160 -2.20 5.34 2.06
CA GLN A 160 -1.76 6.57 2.72
C GLN A 160 -0.90 6.30 3.96
N GLU A 161 -1.26 5.30 4.76
CA GLU A 161 -0.44 4.92 5.92
C GLU A 161 0.88 4.25 5.50
N ILE A 162 0.90 3.50 4.38
CA ILE A 162 2.15 3.01 3.79
C ILE A 162 3.00 4.17 3.28
N ARG A 163 2.42 5.18 2.62
CA ARG A 163 3.15 6.38 2.17
C ARG A 163 3.90 7.08 3.30
N ARG A 164 3.34 7.11 4.51
CA ARG A 164 4.03 7.63 5.71
C ARG A 164 5.28 6.81 6.07
N ILE A 165 5.31 5.53 5.73
CA ILE A 165 6.43 4.61 6.01
C ILE A 165 7.46 4.68 4.88
N VAL A 166 7.05 4.57 3.61
CA VAL A 166 7.96 4.50 2.45
C VAL A 166 8.40 5.87 1.91
N GLY A 167 7.65 6.93 2.20
CA GLY A 167 7.93 8.30 1.73
C GLY A 167 7.22 8.69 0.43
N ASP A 168 7.47 9.93 -0.01
CA ASP A 168 6.76 10.57 -1.14
C ASP A 168 7.32 10.21 -2.53
N SER A 169 8.47 9.53 -2.63
CA SER A 169 9.12 9.19 -3.91
C SER A 169 8.48 8.02 -4.65
N GLU A 170 7.54 7.32 -4.01
CA GLU A 170 7.07 5.99 -4.43
C GLU A 170 5.61 6.00 -4.93
N GLU A 171 5.15 7.06 -5.61
CA GLU A 171 3.74 7.17 -6.01
C GLU A 171 3.29 6.09 -7.03
N GLU A 172 4.17 5.71 -7.96
CA GLU A 172 3.92 4.61 -8.90
C GLU A 172 3.83 3.26 -8.18
N PHE A 173 4.74 3.01 -7.23
CA PHE A 173 4.70 1.83 -6.37
C PHE A 173 3.43 1.80 -5.51
N LEU A 174 3.05 2.90 -4.87
CA LEU A 174 1.83 2.99 -4.07
C LEU A 174 0.57 2.74 -4.90
N LEU A 175 0.52 3.21 -6.15
CA LEU A 175 -0.59 2.94 -7.07
C LEU A 175 -0.64 1.47 -7.52
N SER A 176 0.50 0.85 -7.79
CA SER A 176 0.58 -0.59 -8.08
C SER A 176 0.11 -1.40 -6.88
N LEU A 177 0.66 -1.09 -5.70
CA LEU A 177 0.37 -1.77 -4.44
C LEU A 177 -1.11 -1.71 -4.09
N LEU A 178 -1.81 -0.63 -4.45
CA LEU A 178 -3.26 -0.52 -4.25
C LEU A 178 -4.07 -1.61 -4.95
N GLY A 179 -3.66 -2.02 -6.14
CA GLY A 179 -4.26 -3.16 -6.84
C GLY A 179 -4.12 -4.45 -6.05
N ASP A 180 -2.91 -4.67 -5.51
CA ASP A 180 -2.53 -5.87 -4.76
C ASP A 180 -3.20 -5.93 -3.38
N ILE A 181 -3.23 -4.80 -2.65
CA ILE A 181 -3.95 -4.64 -1.38
C ILE A 181 -5.42 -4.98 -1.56
N ASN A 182 -6.03 -4.39 -2.58
CA ASN A 182 -7.42 -4.63 -2.88
C ASN A 182 -7.67 -6.10 -3.28
N HIS A 183 -6.71 -6.76 -3.95
CA HIS A 183 -6.74 -8.21 -4.17
C HIS A 183 -6.74 -9.00 -2.85
N VAL A 184 -5.79 -8.74 -1.97
CA VAL A 184 -5.68 -9.44 -0.68
C VAL A 184 -6.91 -9.25 0.19
N ALA A 185 -7.46 -8.05 0.22
CA ALA A 185 -8.66 -7.78 1.00
C ALA A 185 -9.84 -8.66 0.55
N GLN A 186 -9.97 -8.91 -0.75
CA GLN A 186 -11.01 -9.78 -1.28
C GLN A 186 -10.78 -11.24 -0.92
N GLU A 187 -9.55 -11.74 -1.06
CA GLU A 187 -9.23 -13.14 -0.76
C GLU A 187 -9.38 -13.43 0.73
N LEU A 188 -8.91 -12.53 1.59
CA LEU A 188 -9.16 -12.61 3.02
C LEU A 188 -10.66 -12.65 3.32
N SER A 189 -11.44 -11.77 2.69
CA SER A 189 -12.90 -11.75 2.85
C SER A 189 -13.56 -13.06 2.39
N LYS A 190 -13.13 -13.66 1.28
CA LYS A 190 -13.60 -14.97 0.79
C LYS A 190 -13.29 -16.10 1.79
N LEU A 191 -12.16 -16.01 2.48
CA LEU A 191 -11.74 -16.93 3.52
C LEU A 191 -12.38 -16.64 4.89
N GLY A 192 -13.27 -15.64 4.97
CA GLY A 192 -13.92 -15.22 6.22
C GLY A 192 -12.99 -14.52 7.21
N GLN A 193 -11.82 -14.07 6.75
CA GLN A 193 -10.88 -13.28 7.53
C GLN A 193 -11.18 -11.79 7.36
N ASP A 194 -10.88 -10.99 8.38
CA ASP A 194 -10.97 -9.53 8.30
C ASP A 194 -9.67 -8.95 7.70
N PRO A 195 -9.73 -8.33 6.50
CA PRO A 195 -8.57 -7.68 5.89
C PRO A 195 -7.92 -6.62 6.78
N LYS A 196 -8.69 -5.98 7.64
CA LYS A 196 -8.20 -4.91 8.51
C LYS A 196 -7.12 -5.40 9.44
N THR A 197 -7.31 -6.57 10.04
CA THR A 197 -6.34 -7.15 10.97
C THR A 197 -5.01 -7.42 10.27
N VAL A 198 -5.02 -7.96 9.05
CA VAL A 198 -3.77 -8.25 8.31
C VAL A 198 -3.03 -6.97 7.94
N PHE A 199 -3.75 -5.95 7.51
CA PHE A 199 -3.15 -4.67 7.14
C PHE A 199 -2.65 -3.89 8.36
N GLU A 200 -3.33 -3.96 9.50
CA GLU A 200 -2.81 -3.43 10.76
C GLU A 200 -1.48 -4.08 11.14
N GLN A 201 -1.33 -5.40 10.94
CA GLN A 201 -0.05 -6.09 11.17
C GLN A 201 1.05 -5.62 10.21
N ILE A 202 0.72 -5.41 8.92
CA ILE A 202 1.69 -4.87 7.95
C ILE A 202 2.16 -3.48 8.37
N LEU A 203 1.24 -2.57 8.71
CA LEU A 203 1.59 -1.23 9.16
C LEU A 203 2.44 -1.28 10.44
N HIS A 204 2.05 -2.13 11.38
CA HIS A 204 2.80 -2.33 12.62
C HIS A 204 4.24 -2.80 12.35
N ASN A 205 4.42 -3.77 11.46
CA ASN A 205 5.75 -4.23 11.06
C ASN A 205 6.57 -3.13 10.39
N GLY A 206 5.96 -2.35 9.48
CA GLY A 206 6.65 -1.24 8.83
C GLY A 206 7.03 -0.12 9.81
N ASP A 207 6.18 0.17 10.80
CA ASP A 207 6.49 1.11 11.88
C ASP A 207 7.65 0.61 12.75
N ILE A 208 7.63 -0.67 13.16
CA ILE A 208 8.74 -1.27 13.90
C ILE A 208 10.03 -1.13 13.11
N LEU A 209 10.06 -1.57 11.84
CA LEU A 209 11.24 -1.49 10.98
C LEU A 209 11.81 -0.07 10.89
N ARG A 210 10.94 0.95 10.82
CA ARG A 210 11.39 2.34 10.80
C ARG A 210 11.93 2.78 12.16
N GLU A 211 11.25 2.44 13.26
CA GLU A 211 11.64 2.81 14.62
C GLU A 211 12.96 2.16 15.05
N THR A 212 13.28 0.99 14.51
CA THR A 212 14.52 0.25 14.75
C THR A 212 15.63 0.60 13.75
N THR A 213 15.54 1.71 13.02
CA THR A 213 16.65 2.26 12.20
C THR A 213 17.35 3.42 12.90
N GLY A 214 18.57 3.74 12.45
CA GLY A 214 19.35 4.87 12.95
C GLY A 214 19.57 4.79 14.47
N PRO A 215 19.10 5.77 15.28
CA PRO A 215 19.28 5.74 16.73
C PRO A 215 18.63 4.55 17.44
N GLY A 216 17.59 3.94 16.86
CA GLY A 216 16.91 2.78 17.41
C GLY A 216 17.52 1.43 16.99
N PHE A 217 18.48 1.44 16.06
CA PHE A 217 19.08 0.23 15.54
C PHE A 217 20.04 -0.39 16.55
N TYR A 218 19.95 -1.71 16.71
CA TYR A 218 20.88 -2.52 17.48
C TYR A 218 21.14 -3.83 16.77
N VAL A 219 22.28 -4.47 17.06
CA VAL A 219 22.61 -5.79 16.55
C VAL A 219 23.24 -6.60 17.67
N ASP A 220 22.69 -7.78 17.91
CA ASP A 220 23.35 -8.78 18.74
C ASP A 220 24.36 -9.54 17.89
N ILE A 221 25.62 -9.54 18.32
CA ILE A 221 26.73 -10.15 17.59
C ILE A 221 27.28 -11.32 18.39
N GLN A 222 27.28 -12.49 17.78
CA GLN A 222 27.96 -13.67 18.29
C GLN A 222 29.22 -13.93 17.45
N GLU A 223 30.33 -14.20 18.12
CA GLU A 223 31.62 -14.46 17.49
C GLU A 223 31.99 -15.92 17.79
N VAL A 224 32.07 -16.73 16.75
CA VAL A 224 32.32 -18.17 16.85
C VAL A 224 33.60 -18.50 16.08
N PRO A 225 34.73 -18.76 16.76
CA PRO A 225 35.91 -19.31 16.12
C PRO A 225 35.56 -20.69 15.53
N VAL A 226 35.78 -20.86 14.23
CA VAL A 226 35.43 -22.09 13.50
C VAL A 226 36.67 -22.86 13.05
N ALA A 227 37.79 -22.17 12.79
CA ALA A 227 39.10 -22.75 12.55
C ALA A 227 40.21 -21.70 12.84
N ASP A 228 41.48 -22.10 12.76
CA ASP A 228 42.60 -21.18 12.90
C ASP A 228 42.52 -20.06 11.86
N GLY A 229 42.41 -18.82 12.32
CA GLY A 229 42.28 -17.65 11.44
C GLY A 229 40.92 -17.52 10.74
N MET A 230 39.89 -18.25 11.18
CA MET A 230 38.53 -18.16 10.62
C MET A 230 37.49 -17.98 11.72
N THR A 231 36.72 -16.90 11.63
CA THR A 231 35.67 -16.56 12.58
C THR A 231 34.34 -16.44 11.85
N LEU A 232 33.32 -17.11 12.39
CA LEU A 232 31.93 -16.89 12.02
C LEU A 232 31.34 -15.81 12.93
N TYR A 233 30.85 -14.74 12.33
CA TYR A 233 30.08 -13.72 13.00
C TYR A 233 28.60 -13.91 12.66
N CYS A 234 27.75 -13.99 13.68
CA CYS A 234 26.30 -14.01 13.54
C CYS A 234 25.77 -12.65 14.00
N LEU A 235 25.21 -11.86 13.08
CA LEU A 235 24.65 -10.54 13.34
C LEU A 235 23.13 -10.64 13.30
N GLN A 236 22.49 -10.40 14.45
CA GLN A 236 21.04 -10.48 14.60
C GLN A 236 20.48 -9.05 14.70
N PRO A 237 19.90 -8.51 13.61
CA PRO A 237 19.27 -7.18 13.63
C PRO A 237 17.98 -7.19 14.46
N PRO A 238 17.35 -6.02 14.69
CA PRO A 238 16.16 -5.91 15.53
C PRO A 238 14.95 -6.66 14.95
N CYS A 239 14.91 -6.83 13.62
CA CYS A 239 13.85 -7.56 12.92
C CYS A 239 14.42 -8.35 11.74
N GLY A 240 13.77 -9.48 11.44
CA GLY A 240 14.09 -10.32 10.29
C GLY A 240 15.21 -11.34 10.53
N GLY A 241 15.62 -11.99 9.44
CA GLY A 241 16.73 -12.92 9.33
C GLY A 241 18.07 -12.37 9.82
N SER A 242 18.91 -13.30 10.28
CA SER A 242 20.28 -13.00 10.69
C SER A 242 21.19 -12.85 9.48
N VAL A 243 22.17 -11.96 9.61
CA VAL A 243 23.26 -11.78 8.65
C VAL A 243 24.48 -12.50 9.19
N PHE A 244 25.18 -13.26 8.36
CA PHE A 244 26.40 -13.95 8.78
C PHE A 244 27.61 -13.46 8.01
N PHE A 245 28.76 -13.45 8.69
CA PHE A 245 30.07 -13.26 8.06
C PHE A 245 30.97 -14.43 8.39
N ILE A 246 31.57 -15.04 7.38
CA ILE A 246 32.75 -15.90 7.54
C ILE A 246 33.95 -15.04 7.19
N ASP A 247 34.75 -14.67 8.18
CA ASP A 247 35.87 -13.75 8.02
C ASP A 247 37.21 -14.47 8.25
N THR A 248 38.16 -14.16 7.38
CA THR A 248 39.56 -14.58 7.46
C THR A 248 40.48 -13.35 7.24
N PRO A 249 41.79 -13.46 7.50
CA PRO A 249 42.74 -12.38 7.19
C PRO A 249 42.76 -11.93 5.72
N GLU A 250 42.35 -12.80 4.80
CA GLU A 250 42.50 -12.61 3.35
C GLU A 250 41.17 -12.25 2.66
N GLU A 251 40.07 -12.83 3.13
CA GLU A 251 38.75 -12.66 2.54
C GLU A 251 37.62 -12.74 3.57
N SER A 252 36.48 -12.15 3.21
CA SER A 252 35.23 -12.37 3.92
C SER A 252 34.11 -12.80 2.96
N LEU A 253 33.23 -13.67 3.46
CA LEU A 253 32.00 -14.08 2.82
C LEU A 253 30.83 -13.64 3.68
N MET A 254 29.83 -13.02 3.06
CA MET A 254 28.59 -12.65 3.74
C MET A 254 27.49 -13.64 3.34
N ILE A 255 26.67 -14.08 4.29
CA ILE A 255 25.50 -14.91 4.04
C ILE A 255 24.28 -14.12 4.48
N ASP A 256 23.37 -13.89 3.54
CA ASP A 256 22.23 -13.00 3.66
C ASP A 256 22.61 -11.56 4.03
N THR A 257 21.65 -10.64 3.92
CA THR A 257 21.90 -9.20 4.00
C THR A 257 20.91 -8.43 4.88
N GLY A 258 19.88 -9.10 5.41
CA GLY A 258 18.85 -8.41 6.17
C GLY A 258 17.90 -7.63 5.26
N TYR A 259 16.97 -6.93 5.90
CA TYR A 259 16.14 -5.94 5.23
C TYR A 259 16.96 -4.79 4.64
N GLY A 260 16.56 -4.30 3.45
CA GLY A 260 17.20 -3.18 2.77
C GLY A 260 17.26 -1.90 3.63
N ILE A 261 16.22 -1.64 4.42
CA ILE A 261 16.13 -0.48 5.31
C ILE A 261 17.26 -0.42 6.35
N TYR A 262 17.79 -1.57 6.77
CA TYR A 262 18.89 -1.66 7.73
C TYR A 262 20.28 -1.57 7.10
N HIS A 263 20.41 -1.55 5.77
CA HIS A 263 21.70 -1.59 5.08
C HIS A 263 22.71 -0.58 5.64
N ARG A 264 22.29 0.68 5.77
CA ARG A 264 23.16 1.75 6.25
C ARG A 264 23.67 1.48 7.68
N ASP A 265 22.77 1.08 8.56
CA ASP A 265 23.10 0.85 9.97
C ASP A 265 23.93 -0.40 10.15
N MET A 266 23.61 -1.47 9.42
CA MET A 266 24.37 -2.72 9.39
C MET A 266 25.81 -2.49 8.90
N VAL A 267 26.02 -1.72 7.82
CA VAL A 267 27.37 -1.35 7.34
C VAL A 267 28.17 -0.62 8.41
N MET A 268 27.55 0.30 9.16
CA MET A 268 28.23 1.00 10.26
C MET A 268 28.63 0.03 11.37
N VAL A 269 27.74 -0.89 11.76
CA VAL A 269 28.04 -1.92 12.78
C VAL A 269 29.19 -2.81 12.33
N ILE A 270 29.15 -3.34 11.10
CA ILE A 270 30.19 -4.23 10.58
C ILE A 270 31.55 -3.53 10.55
N ARG A 271 31.63 -2.29 10.04
CA ARG A 271 32.91 -1.54 10.01
C ARG A 271 33.52 -1.34 11.39
N ASN A 272 32.68 -1.16 12.41
CA ASN A 272 33.13 -0.93 13.79
C ASN A 272 33.48 -2.23 14.52
N ARG A 273 32.72 -3.31 14.27
CA ARG A 273 32.79 -4.55 15.05
C ARG A 273 33.62 -5.64 14.39
N ILE A 274 33.75 -5.62 13.06
CA ILE A 274 34.53 -6.56 12.26
C ILE A 274 35.42 -5.77 11.28
N PRO A 275 36.48 -5.10 11.77
CA PRO A 275 37.25 -4.15 10.98
C PRO A 275 37.85 -4.77 9.71
N GLY A 276 37.62 -4.10 8.57
CA GLY A 276 38.11 -4.51 7.26
C GLY A 276 37.37 -5.68 6.60
N ALA A 277 36.37 -6.30 7.26
CA ALA A 277 35.62 -7.39 6.66
C ALA A 277 34.93 -6.96 5.36
N LEU A 278 34.30 -5.79 5.31
CA LEU A 278 33.67 -5.27 4.10
C LEU A 278 34.68 -4.94 2.98
N ASP A 279 35.91 -4.56 3.32
CA ASP A 279 36.95 -4.28 2.32
C ASP A 279 37.47 -5.58 1.69
N ARG A 280 37.42 -6.67 2.46
CA ARG A 280 37.79 -8.04 2.04
C ARG A 280 36.60 -8.85 1.52
N LEU A 281 35.40 -8.26 1.46
CA LEU A 281 34.19 -8.95 1.04
C LEU A 281 34.33 -9.39 -0.42
N LYS A 282 34.23 -10.69 -0.65
CA LYS A 282 34.37 -11.30 -1.98
C LYS A 282 33.04 -11.54 -2.65
N GLU A 283 32.07 -12.03 -1.87
CA GLU A 283 30.82 -12.58 -2.35
C GLU A 283 29.76 -12.47 -1.25
N ILE A 284 28.50 -12.40 -1.68
CA ILE A 284 27.33 -12.53 -0.82
C ILE A 284 26.57 -13.77 -1.26
N VAL A 285 26.27 -14.69 -0.34
CA VAL A 285 25.41 -15.85 -0.60
C VAL A 285 24.03 -15.56 -0.04
N ILE A 286 23.01 -15.54 -0.89
CA ILE A 286 21.62 -15.39 -0.46
C ILE A 286 20.97 -16.76 -0.34
N THR A 287 20.45 -17.07 0.84
CA THR A 287 19.85 -18.37 1.16
C THR A 287 18.49 -18.54 0.47
N HIS A 288 17.65 -17.52 0.50
CA HIS A 288 16.32 -17.50 -0.11
C HIS A 288 15.82 -16.07 -0.35
N ALA A 289 14.65 -15.94 -0.98
CA ALA A 289 14.16 -14.69 -1.58
C ALA A 289 13.41 -13.78 -0.59
N ASP A 290 13.39 -14.15 0.68
CA ASP A 290 12.71 -13.37 1.70
C ASP A 290 13.44 -12.03 1.90
N ALA A 291 12.70 -10.93 1.99
CA ALA A 291 13.26 -9.59 2.04
C ALA A 291 14.20 -9.36 3.24
N ASP A 292 13.99 -10.06 4.35
CA ASP A 292 14.90 -10.08 5.50
C ASP A 292 16.18 -10.89 5.30
N HIS A 293 16.31 -11.56 4.15
CA HIS A 293 17.50 -12.29 3.77
C HIS A 293 18.21 -11.62 2.59
N CYS A 294 17.47 -11.07 1.62
CA CYS A 294 18.05 -10.52 0.40
C CYS A 294 17.87 -9.00 0.22
N GLY A 295 17.16 -8.31 1.11
CA GLY A 295 16.71 -6.94 0.90
C GLY A 295 17.81 -5.91 0.68
N ALA A 296 19.01 -6.13 1.22
CA ALA A 296 20.17 -5.25 1.00
C ALA A 296 21.17 -5.80 -0.04
N GLY A 297 20.92 -6.96 -0.67
CA GLY A 297 21.87 -7.64 -1.56
C GLY A 297 22.33 -6.82 -2.76
N GLY A 298 21.49 -5.93 -3.28
CA GLY A 298 21.82 -5.03 -4.39
C GLY A 298 22.55 -3.75 -3.98
N LEU A 299 22.76 -3.51 -2.68
CA LEU A 299 23.34 -2.27 -2.15
C LEU A 299 24.85 -2.41 -1.85
N PHE A 300 25.39 -3.62 -1.88
CA PHE A 300 26.80 -3.90 -1.74
C PHE A 300 27.54 -3.88 -3.09
N PRO A 301 28.84 -3.55 -3.12
CA PRO A 301 29.61 -3.44 -4.35
C PRO A 301 30.07 -4.79 -4.94
N VAL A 302 29.68 -5.91 -4.33
CA VAL A 302 30.06 -7.28 -4.74
C VAL A 302 28.84 -8.02 -5.29
N GLU A 303 29.09 -9.09 -6.05
CA GLU A 303 28.02 -9.91 -6.59
C GLU A 303 27.35 -10.75 -5.49
N SER A 304 26.02 -10.80 -5.54
CA SER A 304 25.21 -11.73 -4.74
C SER A 304 24.93 -12.99 -5.56
N VAL A 305 25.33 -14.15 -5.04
CA VAL A 305 25.03 -15.45 -5.63
C VAL A 305 23.85 -16.11 -4.91
N MET A 306 23.02 -16.80 -5.67
CA MET A 306 21.82 -17.48 -5.17
C MET A 306 21.37 -18.58 -6.13
N HIS A 307 20.51 -19.47 -5.66
CA HIS A 307 19.88 -20.47 -6.53
C HIS A 307 18.99 -19.78 -7.59
N PRO A 308 18.94 -20.26 -8.85
CA PRO A 308 18.11 -19.64 -9.90
C PRO A 308 16.63 -19.48 -9.53
N GLY A 309 16.06 -20.45 -8.80
CA GLY A 309 14.69 -20.35 -8.30
C GLY A 309 14.49 -19.21 -7.30
N THR A 310 15.50 -18.92 -6.46
CA THR A 310 15.49 -17.76 -5.57
C THR A 310 15.52 -16.47 -6.37
N GLN A 311 16.37 -16.41 -7.40
CA GLN A 311 16.45 -15.26 -8.30
C GLN A 311 15.14 -15.02 -9.05
N ASP A 312 14.47 -16.07 -9.50
CA ASP A 312 13.18 -15.96 -10.18
C ASP A 312 12.11 -15.39 -9.24
N ILE A 313 12.02 -15.87 -8.00
CA ILE A 313 11.10 -15.33 -6.98
C ILE A 313 11.34 -13.83 -6.76
N ILE A 314 12.60 -13.40 -6.64
CA ILE A 314 12.95 -11.98 -6.49
C ILE A 314 12.52 -11.17 -7.72
N ARG A 315 12.74 -11.69 -8.94
CA ARG A 315 12.39 -10.99 -10.19
C ARG A 315 10.90 -10.80 -10.38
N VAL A 316 10.08 -11.75 -9.95
CA VAL A 316 8.62 -11.61 -10.00
C VAL A 316 8.03 -10.98 -8.74
N ALA A 317 8.85 -10.67 -7.73
CA ALA A 317 8.43 -10.13 -6.43
C ALA A 317 7.28 -10.93 -5.78
N ASN A 318 7.24 -12.25 -6.02
CA ASN A 318 6.12 -13.09 -5.63
C ASN A 318 6.63 -14.44 -5.07
N ARG A 319 6.55 -14.62 -3.74
CA ARG A 319 6.88 -15.87 -3.04
C ARG A 319 6.03 -17.08 -3.48
N ALA A 320 4.85 -16.85 -4.07
CA ALA A 320 4.01 -17.89 -4.64
C ALA A 320 4.52 -18.43 -5.98
N TYR A 321 5.62 -17.91 -6.54
CA TYR A 321 6.09 -18.31 -7.86
C TYR A 321 6.32 -19.83 -7.97
N GLY A 322 5.52 -20.48 -8.82
CA GLY A 322 5.52 -21.94 -8.99
C GLY A 322 4.52 -22.71 -8.10
N SER A 323 3.88 -22.05 -7.14
CA SER A 323 2.75 -22.59 -6.36
C SER A 323 1.46 -22.49 -7.17
N ARG A 324 0.67 -23.58 -7.18
CA ARG A 324 -0.68 -23.61 -7.80
C ARG A 324 -1.80 -23.39 -6.78
N SER A 325 -1.48 -22.95 -5.56
CA SER A 325 -2.43 -22.86 -4.45
C SER A 325 -3.03 -21.45 -4.33
N GLU A 326 -4.36 -21.37 -4.23
CA GLU A 326 -5.11 -20.12 -3.96
C GLU A 326 -4.71 -19.48 -2.61
N THR A 327 -4.05 -20.21 -1.71
CA THR A 327 -3.57 -19.72 -0.41
C THR A 327 -2.28 -18.87 -0.46
N SER A 328 -1.60 -18.78 -1.60
CA SER A 328 -0.29 -18.09 -1.68
C SER A 328 -0.37 -16.57 -1.93
N ILE A 329 -1.57 -15.99 -1.95
CA ILE A 329 -1.80 -14.56 -2.18
C ILE A 329 -1.32 -13.68 -1.01
N LEU A 330 -1.38 -14.21 0.21
CA LEU A 330 -0.77 -13.55 1.37
C LEU A 330 0.75 -13.51 1.26
N GLU A 331 1.37 -14.60 0.78
CA GLU A 331 2.82 -14.70 0.59
C GLU A 331 3.30 -13.69 -0.46
N GLU A 332 2.54 -13.50 -1.55
CA GLU A 332 2.80 -12.47 -2.56
C GLU A 332 2.82 -11.07 -1.95
N VAL A 333 1.77 -10.66 -1.23
CA VAL A 333 1.70 -9.31 -0.68
C VAL A 333 2.70 -9.06 0.44
N TYR A 334 2.97 -10.04 1.30
CA TYR A 334 4.08 -9.94 2.25
C TYR A 334 5.44 -9.76 1.56
N THR A 335 5.61 -10.26 0.33
CA THR A 335 6.85 -10.09 -0.44
C THR A 335 6.95 -8.72 -1.08
N THR A 336 5.87 -8.23 -1.68
CA THR A 336 5.84 -6.91 -2.34
C THR A 336 6.02 -5.75 -1.35
N LEU A 337 5.59 -5.94 -0.11
CA LEU A 337 5.59 -4.89 0.92
C LEU A 337 6.92 -4.69 1.65
N ILE A 338 7.85 -5.63 1.55
CA ILE A 338 9.08 -5.63 2.36
C ILE A 338 10.33 -5.59 1.48
#